data_AF-A0A7R9FDK7-F1
#
_entry.id   AF-A0A7R9FDK7-F1
#
_cell.length_a   1.000
_cell.length_b   1.000
_cell.length_c   1.000
_cell.angle_alpha   90.00
_cell.angle_beta   90.00
_cell.angle_gamma   90.00
#
_symmetry.space_group_name_H-M   'P 1'
#
loop_
_entity.id
_entity.type
_entity.pdbx_description
1 polymer ?
#
loop_
_entity_poly.entity_id
_entity_poly.type
_entity_poly.pdbx_seq_one_letter_code
_entity_poly.pdbx_strand_id
1 'polypeptide(L)'
;MTRVDRTLVEDLFADRHIQVLVSTATLAWGVNLPAHTVIIKGTQVYNPEKGRWVELGALDVLQMLGRAGRPQYDTKGEGILITNHSELQYYLSLLNQQLPIESQFVTKLPDMLNAEIVLGTIQNVRDAVTWLGYTYLYIR
;
A
#
# COMPACT_ATOMS: atom_id res chain seq x y z
N MET A 1 -8.65 18.33 10.74
CA MET A 1 -7.37 18.94 11.13
C MET A 1 -6.95 19.88 10.03
N THR A 2 -6.57 21.12 10.35
CA THR A 2 -6.18 22.08 9.29
C THR A 2 -4.80 21.72 8.75
N ARG A 3 -4.47 22.18 7.54
CA ARG A 3 -3.14 21.94 6.96
C ARG A 3 -2.03 22.53 7.83
N VAL A 4 -2.28 23.68 8.44
CA VAL A 4 -1.35 24.37 9.35
C VAL A 4 -1.04 23.51 10.57
N ASP A 5 -2.07 22.93 11.20
CA ASP A 5 -1.87 22.04 12.35
C ASP A 5 -1.07 20.80 11.96
N ARG A 6 -1.28 20.27 10.76
CA ARG A 6 -0.56 19.07 10.28
C ARG A 6 0.92 19.33 10.09
N THR A 7 1.26 20.42 9.41
CA THR A 7 2.65 20.82 9.22
C THR A 7 3.34 21.12 10.55
N LEU A 8 2.66 21.83 11.47
CA LEU A 8 3.21 22.09 12.80
C LEU A 8 3.52 20.79 13.57
N VAL A 9 2.61 19.81 13.53
CA VAL A 9 2.82 18.51 14.20
C VAL A 9 3.94 17.71 13.53
N GLU A 10 4.02 17.75 12.21
CA GLU A 10 5.11 17.13 11.43
C GLU A 10 6.47 17.73 11.83
N ASP A 11 6.58 19.06 11.90
CA ASP A 11 7.80 19.78 12.27
C ASP A 11 8.21 19.47 13.73
N LEU A 12 7.25 19.54 14.66
CA LEU A 12 7.50 19.22 16.08
C LEU A 12 7.92 17.75 16.30
N PHE A 13 7.47 16.83 15.45
CA PHE A 13 7.92 15.44 15.49
C PHE A 13 9.31 15.28 14.89
N ALA A 14 9.60 15.95 13.77
CA ALA A 14 10.93 15.94 13.14
C ALA A 14 12.01 16.48 14.09
N ASP A 15 11.70 17.57 14.81
CA ASP A 15 12.56 18.20 15.82
C ASP A 15 12.62 17.42 17.15
N ARG A 16 11.94 16.27 17.24
CA ARG A 16 11.88 15.37 18.40
C ARG A 16 11.22 15.97 19.65
N HIS A 17 10.49 17.07 19.52
CA HIS A 17 9.66 17.61 20.60
C HIS A 17 8.48 16.68 20.90
N ILE A 18 7.93 16.03 19.88
CA ILE A 18 6.91 14.98 20.01
C ILE A 18 7.59 13.61 19.90
N GLN A 19 7.43 12.80 20.94
CA GLN A 19 8.01 11.44 20.99
C GLN A 19 7.09 10.39 20.33
N VAL A 20 5.77 10.63 20.35
CA VAL A 20 4.77 9.69 19.84
C VAL A 20 3.79 10.44 18.94
N LEU A 21 3.75 10.04 17.67
CA LEU A 21 2.79 10.54 16.69
C LEU A 21 1.81 9.43 16.32
N VAL A 22 0.52 9.68 16.52
CA VAL A 22 -0.55 8.78 16.07
C VAL A 22 -1.11 9.34 14.77
N SER A 23 -1.16 8.53 13.71
CA SER A 23 -1.60 8.95 12.40
C SER A 23 -2.49 7.91 11.71
N THR A 24 -3.25 8.36 10.72
CA THR A 24 -3.99 7.51 9.80
C THR A 24 -3.11 7.02 8.67
N ALA A 25 -3.53 5.96 7.98
CA ALA A 25 -2.77 5.31 6.90
C ALA A 25 -2.29 6.26 5.79
N THR A 26 -3.02 7.36 5.57
CA THR A 26 -2.68 8.40 4.59
C THR A 26 -1.32 9.07 4.81
N LEU A 27 -0.80 9.09 6.05
CA LEU A 27 0.50 9.70 6.33
C LEU A 27 1.63 8.93 5.65
N ALA A 28 1.53 7.60 5.58
CA ALA A 28 2.54 6.74 4.97
C ALA A 28 2.77 7.08 3.48
N TRP A 29 1.74 7.57 2.79
CA TRP A 29 1.82 7.97 1.38
C TRP A 29 2.11 9.46 1.20
N GLY A 30 1.65 10.31 2.11
CA GLY A 30 1.59 11.76 1.90
C GLY A 30 2.82 12.57 2.34
N VAL A 31 3.63 12.05 3.26
CA VAL A 31 4.71 12.83 3.89
C VAL A 31 5.93 11.96 4.15
N ASN A 32 7.12 12.51 3.93
CA ASN A 32 8.38 11.83 4.22
C ASN A 32 8.85 12.12 5.66
N LEU A 33 8.16 11.55 6.65
CA LEU A 33 8.50 11.69 8.07
C LEU A 33 8.94 10.33 8.63
N PRO A 34 10.25 10.02 8.65
CA PRO A 34 10.75 8.77 9.19
C PRO A 34 10.76 8.80 10.73
N ALA A 35 10.45 7.65 11.34
CA ALA A 35 10.46 7.45 12.79
C ALA A 35 11.33 6.25 13.14
N HIS A 36 11.99 6.26 14.31
CA HIS A 36 12.79 5.10 14.74
C HIS A 36 11.93 3.83 14.83
N THR A 37 10.75 3.95 15.45
CA THR A 37 9.79 2.86 15.63
C THR A 37 8.45 3.22 14.99
N VAL A 38 7.91 2.32 14.18
CA VAL A 38 6.54 2.41 13.63
C VAL A 38 5.70 1.29 14.20
N ILE A 39 4.52 1.63 14.72
CA ILE A 39 3.55 0.68 15.26
C ILE A 39 2.27 0.73 14.42
N ILE A 40 1.95 -0.39 13.78
CA ILE A 40 0.68 -0.58 13.07
C ILE A 40 -0.28 -1.24 14.05
N LYS A 41 -1.17 -0.43 14.62
CA LYS A 41 -2.17 -0.89 15.59
C LYS A 41 -3.43 -1.36 14.86
N GLY A 42 -3.54 -2.69 14.70
CA GLY A 42 -4.67 -3.32 14.04
C GLY A 42 -4.53 -3.26 12.52
N THR A 43 -4.95 -4.32 11.85
CA THR A 43 -4.85 -4.46 10.40
C THR A 43 -6.19 -4.33 9.69
N GLN A 44 -7.26 -4.01 10.41
CA GLN A 44 -8.60 -3.93 9.84
C GLN A 44 -8.95 -2.50 9.43
N VAL A 45 -9.35 -2.34 8.17
CA VAL A 45 -9.83 -1.09 7.60
C VAL A 45 -11.24 -1.32 7.06
N TYR A 46 -12.13 -0.37 7.29
CA TYR A 46 -13.46 -0.44 6.71
C TYR A 46 -13.40 -0.09 5.22
N ASN A 47 -13.88 -0.98 4.36
CA ASN A 47 -14.00 -0.72 2.92
C ASN A 47 -15.46 -0.37 2.58
N PRO A 48 -15.75 0.89 2.21
CA PRO A 48 -17.12 1.33 1.89
C PRO A 48 -17.68 0.66 0.63
N GLU A 49 -16.84 0.36 -0.37
CA GLU A 49 -17.26 -0.28 -1.63
C GLU A 49 -17.76 -1.71 -1.39
N LYS A 50 -17.14 -2.42 -0.44
CA LYS A 50 -17.51 -3.78 -0.04
C LYS A 50 -18.48 -3.83 1.14
N GLY A 51 -18.73 -2.70 1.80
CA GLY A 51 -19.60 -2.60 2.98
C GLY A 51 -19.13 -3.40 4.20
N ARG A 52 -17.85 -3.78 4.28
CA ARG A 52 -17.32 -4.65 5.35
C ARG A 52 -15.91 -4.26 5.77
N TRP A 53 -15.51 -4.73 6.94
CA TRP A 53 -14.11 -4.68 7.37
C TRP A 53 -13.26 -5.62 6.52
N VAL A 54 -12.14 -5.10 6.04
CA VAL A 54 -11.16 -5.84 5.26
C VAL A 54 -9.78 -5.64 5.89
N GLU A 55 -8.88 -6.57 5.62
CA GLU A 55 -7.49 -6.44 6.07
C GLU A 55 -6.74 -5.40 5.24
N LEU A 56 -5.72 -4.80 5.86
CA LEU A 56 -4.83 -3.81 5.29
C LEU A 56 -4.07 -4.42 4.11
N GLY A 57 -4.05 -3.69 3.00
CA GLY A 57 -3.37 -4.14 1.79
C GLY A 57 -1.87 -4.25 1.99
N ALA A 58 -1.26 -5.16 1.22
CA ALA A 58 0.19 -5.39 1.24
C ALA A 58 1.01 -4.10 1.06
N LEU A 59 0.60 -3.26 0.11
CA LEU A 59 1.27 -1.99 -0.18
C LEU A 59 1.22 -1.02 1.00
N ASP A 60 0.06 -0.90 1.66
CA ASP A 60 -0.10 0.01 2.78
C ASP A 60 0.79 -0.40 3.97
N VAL A 61 0.85 -1.70 4.27
CA VAL A 61 1.74 -2.22 5.33
C VAL A 61 3.20 -1.97 4.99
N LEU A 62 3.62 -2.24 3.76
CA LEU A 62 5.00 -1.97 3.32
C LEU A 62 5.33 -0.48 3.36
N GLN A 63 4.41 0.40 2.97
CA GLN A 63 4.62 1.85 3.04
C GLN A 63 4.72 2.35 4.49
N MET A 64 3.87 1.85 5.39
CA MET A 64 3.94 2.20 6.81
C MET A 64 5.27 1.74 7.42
N LEU A 65 5.66 0.49 7.20
CA LEU A 65 6.92 -0.05 7.71
C LEU A 65 8.14 0.59 7.06
N GLY A 66 8.02 1.08 5.82
CA GLY A 66 9.06 1.87 5.15
C GLY A 66 9.36 3.21 5.84
N ARG A 67 8.52 3.66 6.78
CA ARG A 67 8.80 4.83 7.63
C ARG A 67 9.61 4.48 8.89
N ALA A 68 9.82 3.19 9.16
CA ALA A 68 10.63 2.74 10.29
C ALA A 68 12.12 2.86 9.98
N GLY A 69 12.85 3.55 10.87
CA GLY A 69 14.27 3.88 10.74
C GLY A 69 14.48 5.23 10.05
N ARG A 70 15.25 6.11 10.70
CA ARG A 70 15.70 7.37 10.10
C ARG A 70 17.06 7.18 9.45
N PRO A 71 17.17 7.33 8.11
CA PRO A 71 18.47 7.34 7.45
C PRO A 71 19.37 8.38 8.12
N GLN A 72 20.63 8.02 8.37
CA GLN A 72 21.67 8.85 9.01
C GLN A 72 21.61 9.00 10.55
N TYR A 73 20.46 8.79 11.20
CA TYR A 73 20.35 8.97 12.66
C TYR A 73 20.30 7.65 13.42
N ASP A 74 19.59 6.65 12.89
CA ASP A 74 19.35 5.40 13.57
C ASP A 74 20.14 4.26 12.89
N THR A 75 20.76 3.39 13.68
CA THR A 75 21.46 2.20 13.17
C THR A 75 20.51 1.06 12.81
N LYS A 76 19.30 1.08 13.38
CA LYS A 76 18.24 0.11 13.16
C LYS A 76 16.88 0.83 13.23
N GLY A 77 15.95 0.42 12.38
CA GLY A 77 14.52 0.78 12.48
C GLY A 77 13.72 -0.38 13.05
N GLU A 78 12.68 -0.09 13.82
CA GLU A 78 11.80 -1.11 14.38
C GLU A 78 10.36 -0.96 13.89
N GLY A 79 9.83 -2.02 13.28
CA GLY A 79 8.45 -2.10 12.82
C GLY A 79 7.68 -3.11 13.67
N ILE A 80 6.62 -2.66 14.34
CA ILE A 80 5.74 -3.50 15.14
C ILE A 80 4.37 -3.56 14.46
N LEU A 81 3.93 -4.76 14.12
CA LEU A 81 2.61 -5.02 13.53
C LEU A 81 1.74 -5.77 14.54
N ILE A 82 0.60 -5.17 14.91
CA ILE A 82 -0.37 -5.79 15.80
C ILE A 82 -1.57 -6.23 14.95
N THR A 83 -1.79 -7.53 14.84
CA THR A 83 -2.86 -8.14 14.03
C THR A 83 -3.47 -9.35 14.73
N ASN A 84 -4.55 -9.89 14.16
CA ASN A 84 -5.15 -11.14 14.60
C ASN A 84 -4.24 -12.33 14.28
N HIS A 85 -4.31 -13.38 15.11
CA HIS A 85 -3.47 -14.57 14.94
C HIS A 85 -3.68 -15.26 13.58
N SER A 86 -4.90 -15.20 13.01
CA SER A 86 -5.22 -15.75 11.69
C SER A 86 -4.44 -15.11 10.55
N GLU A 87 -4.19 -13.80 10.61
CA GLU A 87 -3.56 -13.02 9.55
C GLU A 87 -2.04 -12.88 9.73
N LEU A 88 -1.51 -13.31 10.87
CA LEU A 88 -0.09 -13.19 11.19
C LEU A 88 0.78 -13.87 10.11
N GLN A 89 0.39 -15.06 9.65
CA GLN A 89 1.12 -15.77 8.61
C GLN A 89 1.14 -15.00 7.28
N TYR A 90 0.01 -14.39 6.90
CA TYR A 90 -0.09 -13.57 5.68
C TYR A 90 0.92 -12.42 5.71
N TYR A 91 0.96 -11.66 6.81
CA TYR A 91 1.88 -10.52 6.94
C TYR A 91 3.34 -10.95 7.09
N LEU A 92 3.64 -12.08 7.73
CA LEU A 92 5.00 -12.62 7.75
C LEU A 92 5.48 -13.03 6.36
N SER A 93 4.64 -13.69 5.56
CA SER A 93 4.96 -14.04 4.18
C SER A 93 5.14 -12.80 3.30
N LEU A 94 4.35 -11.75 3.52
CA LEU A 94 4.49 -10.47 2.85
C LEU A 94 5.87 -9.82 3.12
N LEU A 95 6.28 -9.75 4.38
CA LEU A 95 7.53 -9.08 4.77
C LEU A 95 8.78 -9.86 4.38
N ASN A 96 8.70 -11.19 4.34
CA ASN A 96 9.80 -12.07 3.95
C ASN A 96 9.89 -12.32 2.44
N GLN A 97 9.24 -11.49 1.61
CA GLN A 97 9.23 -11.61 0.15
C GLN A 97 8.71 -12.96 -0.38
N GLN A 98 7.85 -13.64 0.39
CA GLN A 98 7.29 -14.94 0.02
C GLN A 98 5.95 -14.82 -0.72
N LEU A 99 5.40 -13.60 -0.86
CA LEU A 99 4.14 -13.40 -1.54
C LEU A 99 4.39 -13.21 -3.06
N PRO A 100 3.93 -14.14 -3.92
CA PRO A 100 4.02 -13.93 -5.36
C PRO A 100 3.13 -12.76 -5.78
N ILE A 101 3.64 -11.94 -6.71
CA ILE A 101 2.84 -10.89 -7.35
C ILE A 101 2.02 -11.55 -8.46
N GLU A 102 0.71 -11.52 -8.30
CA GLU A 102 -0.26 -12.11 -9.25
C GLU A 102 -1.06 -11.03 -9.98
N SER A 103 -1.43 -11.32 -11.23
CA SER A 103 -2.25 -10.41 -12.03
C SER A 103 -3.70 -10.41 -11.57
N GLN A 104 -4.25 -9.24 -11.25
CA GLN A 104 -5.68 -9.04 -10.99
C GLN A 104 -6.45 -8.54 -12.24
N PHE A 105 -5.80 -8.56 -13.41
CA PHE A 105 -6.31 -7.94 -14.64
C PHE A 105 -7.63 -8.51 -15.13
N VAL A 106 -7.89 -9.81 -14.88
CA VAL A 106 -9.12 -10.51 -15.30
C VAL A 106 -10.39 -9.77 -14.84
N THR A 107 -10.36 -9.22 -13.61
CA THR A 107 -11.53 -8.53 -13.03
C THR A 107 -11.90 -7.24 -13.77
N LYS A 108 -10.92 -6.57 -14.39
CA LYS A 108 -11.10 -5.31 -15.12
C LYS A 108 -10.91 -5.46 -16.64
N LEU A 109 -10.78 -6.70 -17.11
CA LEU A 109 -10.53 -6.98 -18.52
C LEU A 109 -11.61 -6.40 -19.45
N PRO A 110 -12.92 -6.51 -19.16
CA PRO A 110 -13.95 -5.94 -20.01
C PRO A 110 -13.82 -4.42 -20.17
N ASP A 111 -13.51 -3.71 -19.08
CA ASP A 111 -13.37 -2.25 -19.09
C ASP A 111 -12.13 -1.81 -19.88
N MET A 112 -10.99 -2.49 -19.66
CA MET A 112 -9.74 -2.18 -20.35
C MET A 112 -9.82 -2.54 -21.84
N LEU A 113 -10.45 -3.66 -22.17
CA LEU A 113 -10.69 -4.05 -23.56
C LEU A 113 -11.60 -3.05 -24.27
N ASN A 114 -12.67 -2.60 -23.60
CA ASN A 114 -13.56 -1.58 -24.14
C ASN A 114 -12.82 -0.25 -24.39
N ALA A 115 -11.92 0.16 -23.49
CA ALA A 115 -11.11 1.36 -23.69
C ALA A 115 -10.23 1.28 -24.96
N GLU A 116 -9.61 0.14 -25.21
CA GLU A 116 -8.76 -0.05 -26.41
C GLU A 116 -9.57 -0.17 -27.71
N ILE A 117 -10.80 -0.69 -27.65
CA ILE A 117 -11.74 -0.67 -28.78
C ILE A 117 -12.13 0.78 -29.10
N VAL A 118 -12.44 1.60 -28.07
CA VAL A 118 -12.80 3.02 -28.24
C VAL A 118 -11.62 3.84 -28.77
N LEU A 119 -10.39 3.53 -28.35
CA LEU A 119 -9.17 4.15 -28.87
C LEU A 119 -8.84 3.75 -30.32
N GLY A 120 -9.47 2.68 -30.83
CA GLY A 120 -9.24 2.15 -32.17
C GLY A 120 -7.99 1.27 -32.29
N THR A 121 -7.33 0.96 -31.16
CA THR A 121 -6.19 0.04 -31.08
C THR A 121 -6.61 -1.39 -31.40
N ILE A 122 -7.79 -1.80 -30.93
CA ILE A 122 -8.35 -3.13 -31.13
C ILE A 122 -9.57 -3.03 -32.04
N GLN A 123 -9.47 -3.58 -33.24
CA GLN A 123 -10.58 -3.59 -34.19
C GLN A 123 -11.08 -5.01 -34.46
N ASN A 124 -10.27 -6.02 -34.14
CA ASN A 124 -10.61 -7.41 -34.33
C ASN A 124 -10.11 -8.28 -33.15
N VAL A 125 -10.57 -9.53 -33.11
CA VAL A 125 -10.22 -10.46 -32.03
C VAL A 125 -8.72 -10.81 -32.02
N ARG A 126 -8.04 -10.78 -33.18
CA ARG A 126 -6.60 -11.07 -33.23
C ARG A 126 -5.80 -9.95 -32.56
N ASP A 127 -6.17 -8.70 -32.81
CA ASP A 127 -5.57 -7.54 -32.14
C ASP A 127 -5.76 -7.62 -30.63
N ALA A 128 -6.94 -8.06 -30.17
CA ALA A 128 -7.22 -8.25 -28.74
C ALA A 128 -6.33 -9.33 -28.10
N VAL A 129 -6.09 -10.44 -28.81
CA VAL A 129 -5.17 -11.50 -28.34
C VAL A 129 -3.73 -11.00 -28.30
N THR A 130 -3.29 -10.25 -29.31
CA THR A 130 -1.95 -9.63 -29.33
C THR A 130 -1.80 -8.61 -28.20
N TRP A 131 -2.82 -7.79 -27.93
CA TRP A 131 -2.84 -6.85 -26.82
C TRP A 131 -2.75 -7.54 -25.46
N LEU A 132 -3.53 -8.61 -25.25
CA LEU A 132 -3.43 -9.42 -24.04
C LEU A 132 -2.02 -9.99 -23.84
N GLY A 133 -1.33 -10.34 -24.93
CA GLY A 133 0.06 -10.79 -24.92
C GLY A 133 1.06 -9.80 -24.31
N TYR A 134 0.76 -8.50 -24.30
CA TYR A 134 1.58 -7.47 -23.65
C TYR A 134 1.25 -7.26 -22.17
N THR A 135 0.20 -7.90 -21.65
CA THR A 135 -0.23 -7.70 -20.27
C THR A 135 0.50 -8.63 -19.30
N TYR A 136 0.59 -8.21 -18.03
CA TYR A 136 1.14 -9.07 -16.96
C TYR A 136 0.33 -10.37 -16.78
N LEU A 137 -0.95 -10.37 -17.15
CA LEU A 137 -1.81 -11.56 -17.12
C LEU A 137 -1.35 -12.65 -18.10
N TYR A 138 -0.66 -12.30 -19.19
CA TYR A 138 -0.17 -13.31 -20.12
C TYR A 138 1.19 -13.90 -19.69
N ILE A 139 1.98 -13.10 -18.97
CA ILE A 139 3.31 -13.50 -18.47
C ILE A 139 3.20 -14.42 -17.25
N ARG A 140 2.11 -14.32 -16.48
CA ARG A 140 1.83 -15.08 -15.26
C ARG A 140 0.64 -16.00 -15.44
#